data_AF-A0A7U9N3W0-F1
#
_entry.id   AF-A0A7U9N3W0-F1
#
_cell.length_a   1.000
_cell.length_b   1.000
_cell.length_c   1.000
_cell.angle_alpha   90.00
_cell.angle_beta   90.00
_cell.angle_gamma   90.00
#
_symmetry.space_group_name_H-M   'P 1'
#
loop_
_entity.id
_entity.type
_entity.pdbx_description
1 polymer ?
#
loop_
_entity_poly.entity_id
_entity_poly.type
_entity_poly.pdbx_seq_one_letter_code
_entity_poly.pdbx_strand_id
1 'polypeptide(L)'
;MAYNHGKEGRKWQCWKLAEEKVLRSCGMDESIIEQLRLWDRALFNSDRRFYEKLQDTGTYLDCAATRETPAEIYTVENLLNDIENAELLKTLLTVDKLTLQISVLKMNGYSTNEIAVLKKKLKKFQR
;
A
#
# COMPACT_ATOMS: atom_id res chain seq x y z
N MET A 1 -0.64 10.28 -4.90
CA MET A 1 -1.27 11.53 -5.40
C MET A 1 -2.35 11.13 -6.41
N ALA A 2 -3.57 11.64 -6.27
CA ALA A 2 -4.69 11.33 -7.18
C ALA A 2 -4.57 12.08 -8.52
N TYR A 3 -5.03 11.45 -9.60
CA TYR A 3 -5.06 12.03 -10.94
C TYR A 3 -6.06 13.18 -11.02
N ASN A 4 -5.64 14.37 -11.49
CA ASN A 4 -6.52 15.54 -11.55
C ASN A 4 -6.99 15.81 -12.99
N HIS A 5 -8.16 15.26 -13.32
CA HIS A 5 -8.78 15.39 -14.63
C HIS A 5 -8.93 16.84 -15.13
N GLY A 6 -9.25 17.77 -14.24
CA GLY A 6 -9.49 19.17 -14.60
C GLY A 6 -8.22 19.93 -14.94
N LYS A 7 -7.10 19.62 -14.25
CA LYS A 7 -5.79 20.23 -14.51
C LYS A 7 -5.19 19.68 -15.80
N GLU A 8 -5.32 18.38 -16.03
CA GLU A 8 -4.75 17.72 -17.21
C GLU A 8 -5.48 18.07 -18.50
N GLY A 9 -6.82 18.16 -18.46
CA GLY A 9 -7.60 18.62 -19.62
C GLY A 9 -7.20 20.04 -20.06
N ARG A 10 -6.97 20.96 -19.11
CA ARG A 10 -6.51 22.32 -19.42
C ARG A 10 -5.11 22.34 -20.02
N LYS A 11 -4.18 21.56 -19.47
CA LYS A 11 -2.83 21.43 -20.02
C LYS A 11 -2.87 20.90 -21.46
N TRP A 12 -3.66 19.86 -21.71
CA TRP A 12 -3.83 19.28 -23.05
C TRP A 12 -4.41 20.31 -24.03
N GLN A 13 -5.42 21.07 -23.63
CA GLN A 13 -5.98 22.13 -24.46
C GLN A 13 -4.95 23.23 -24.79
N CYS A 14 -4.21 23.73 -23.80
CA CYS A 14 -3.19 24.74 -24.03
C CYS A 14 -2.09 24.23 -24.96
N TRP A 15 -1.65 22.99 -24.75
CA TRP A 15 -0.63 22.36 -25.58
C TRP A 15 -1.13 22.18 -27.03
N LYS A 16 -2.34 21.64 -27.23
CA LYS A 16 -2.92 21.46 -28.56
C LYS A 16 -3.16 22.76 -29.31
N LEU A 17 -3.64 23.80 -28.63
CA LEU A 17 -3.81 25.11 -29.25
C LEU A 17 -2.48 25.72 -29.69
N ALA A 18 -1.40 25.53 -28.92
CA ALA A 18 -0.07 25.97 -29.31
C ALA A 18 0.46 25.19 -30.52
N GLU A 19 0.29 23.87 -30.53
CA GLU A 19 0.69 22.99 -31.62
C GLU A 19 -0.05 23.30 -32.92
N GLU A 20 -1.40 23.35 -32.90
CA GLU A 20 -2.20 23.71 -34.08
C GLU A 20 -1.83 25.09 -34.63
N LYS A 21 -1.52 26.06 -33.76
CA LYS A 21 -1.07 27.39 -34.18
C LYS A 21 0.26 27.34 -34.94
N VAL A 22 1.19 26.50 -34.48
CA VAL A 22 2.47 26.28 -35.17
C VAL A 22 2.23 25.59 -36.52
N LEU A 23 1.40 24.55 -36.55
CA LEU A 23 1.09 23.81 -37.79
C LEU A 23 0.46 24.72 -38.86
N ARG A 24 -0.48 25.59 -38.46
CA ARG A 24 -1.05 26.60 -39.35
C ARG A 24 0.01 27.60 -39.84
N SER A 25 0.94 28.03 -38.98
CA SER A 25 2.03 28.93 -39.40
C SER A 25 3.01 28.27 -40.38
N CYS A 26 3.14 26.95 -40.34
CA CYS A 26 3.95 26.17 -41.28
C CYS A 26 3.22 25.85 -42.60
N GLY A 27 1.96 26.28 -42.77
CA GLY A 27 1.18 26.05 -43.99
C GLY A 27 0.66 24.62 -44.15
N MET A 28 0.48 23.87 -43.06
CA MET A 28 -0.19 22.56 -43.09
C MET A 28 -1.67 22.70 -43.44
N ASP A 29 -2.21 21.72 -44.18
CA ASP A 29 -3.64 21.65 -44.50
C ASP A 29 -4.50 21.43 -43.25
N GLU A 30 -5.59 22.17 -43.14
CA GLU A 30 -6.49 22.12 -41.98
C GLU A 30 -7.12 20.73 -41.79
N SER A 31 -7.35 19.99 -42.89
CA SER A 31 -7.86 18.62 -42.85
C SER A 31 -6.91 17.64 -42.14
N ILE A 32 -5.60 17.83 -42.32
CA ILE A 32 -4.57 17.02 -41.67
C ILE A 32 -4.48 17.39 -40.19
N ILE A 33 -4.58 18.68 -39.87
CA ILE A 33 -4.59 19.18 -38.49
C ILE A 33 -5.80 18.63 -37.72
N GLU A 34 -6.99 18.62 -38.33
CA GLU A 34 -8.20 18.05 -37.74
C GLU A 34 -8.07 16.54 -37.50
N GLN A 35 -7.54 15.80 -38.47
CA GLN A 35 -7.27 14.37 -38.30
C GLN A 35 -6.31 14.13 -37.14
N LEU A 36 -5.19 14.86 -37.08
CA LEU A 36 -4.21 14.76 -36.00
C LEU A 36 -4.88 14.99 -34.63
N ARG A 37 -5.68 16.04 -34.52
CA ARG A 37 -6.43 16.38 -33.30
C ARG A 37 -7.35 15.24 -32.84
N LEU A 38 -8.00 14.54 -33.76
CA LEU A 38 -8.85 13.38 -33.43
C LEU A 38 -8.02 12.22 -32.87
N TRP A 39 -6.90 11.88 -33.52
CA TRP A 39 -5.97 10.84 -33.06
C TRP A 39 -5.42 11.15 -31.66
N ASP A 40 -4.95 12.38 -31.47
CA ASP A 40 -4.43 12.84 -30.19
C ASP A 40 -5.50 12.87 -29.09
N ARG A 41 -6.75 13.19 -29.45
CA ARG A 41 -7.87 13.14 -28.51
C ARG A 41 -8.17 11.70 -28.09
N ALA A 42 -8.10 10.75 -29.02
CA ALA A 42 -8.28 9.34 -28.73
C ALA A 42 -7.18 8.82 -27.78
N LEU A 43 -5.91 9.17 -28.04
CA LEU A 43 -4.77 8.82 -27.19
C LEU A 43 -4.89 9.44 -25.79
N PHE A 44 -5.22 10.72 -25.70
CA PHE A 44 -5.42 11.38 -24.41
C PHE A 44 -6.57 10.75 -23.59
N ASN A 45 -7.64 10.32 -24.26
CA ASN A 45 -8.75 9.64 -23.61
C ASN A 45 -8.36 8.23 -23.12
N SER A 46 -7.52 7.49 -23.87
CA SER A 46 -7.03 6.19 -23.40
C SER A 46 -6.12 6.33 -22.18
N ASP A 47 -5.21 7.31 -22.21
CA ASP A 47 -4.29 7.57 -21.09
C ASP A 47 -5.07 7.98 -19.84
N ARG A 48 -6.07 8.84 -19.98
CA ARG A 48 -6.95 9.22 -18.88
C ARG A 48 -7.64 8.02 -18.23
N ARG A 49 -8.18 7.10 -19.04
CA ARG A 49 -8.82 5.86 -18.56
C ARG A 49 -7.82 4.94 -17.87
N PHE A 50 -6.58 4.90 -18.36
CA PHE A 50 -5.51 4.11 -17.76
C PHE A 50 -5.16 4.62 -16.36
N TYR A 51 -4.94 5.94 -16.21
CA TYR A 51 -4.61 6.53 -14.91
C TYR A 51 -5.76 6.47 -13.90
N GLU A 52 -7.00 6.55 -14.36
CA GLU A 52 -8.20 6.34 -13.53
C GLU A 52 -8.23 4.90 -12.97
N LYS A 53 -8.07 3.89 -13.83
CA LYS A 53 -7.99 2.49 -13.38
C LYS A 53 -6.81 2.21 -12.47
N LEU A 54 -5.66 2.82 -12.72
CA LEU A 54 -4.47 2.68 -11.88
C LEU A 54 -4.71 3.25 -10.47
N GLN A 55 -5.45 4.36 -10.38
CA GLN A 55 -5.83 4.93 -9.09
C GLN A 55 -6.79 3.99 -8.35
N ASP A 56 -7.78 3.42 -9.04
CA ASP A 56 -8.72 2.48 -8.45
C ASP A 56 -8.01 1.22 -7.92
N THR A 57 -7.10 0.62 -8.68
CA THR A 57 -6.33 -0.54 -8.22
C THR A 57 -5.39 -0.21 -7.07
N GLY A 58 -4.75 0.97 -7.11
CA GLY A 58 -3.95 1.48 -6.00
C GLY A 58 -4.77 1.65 -4.72
N THR A 59 -5.98 2.21 -4.82
CA THR A 59 -6.88 2.34 -3.65
C THR A 59 -7.35 0.98 -3.12
N TYR A 60 -7.59 0.00 -3.99
CA TYR A 60 -7.99 -1.34 -3.56
C TYR A 60 -6.85 -2.07 -2.84
N LEU A 61 -5.62 -1.99 -3.35
CA LEU A 61 -4.44 -2.58 -2.72
C LEU A 61 -4.12 -1.90 -1.38
N ASP A 62 -4.24 -0.58 -1.30
CA ASP A 62 -4.04 0.18 -0.06
C ASP A 62 -5.11 -0.21 1.00
N CYS A 63 -6.37 -0.37 0.59
CA CYS A 63 -7.42 -0.90 1.45
C CYS A 63 -7.17 -2.36 1.87
N ALA A 64 -6.61 -3.19 0.99
CA ALA A 64 -6.27 -4.58 1.29
C ALA A 64 -5.04 -4.71 2.20
N ALA A 65 -4.05 -3.82 2.07
CA ALA A 65 -2.89 -3.75 2.94
C ALA A 65 -3.24 -3.15 4.32
N THR A 66 -4.17 -2.19 4.37
CA THR A 66 -4.69 -1.64 5.63
C THR A 66 -5.54 -2.67 6.39
N ARG A 67 -6.11 -3.66 5.69
CA ARG A 67 -6.57 -4.90 6.31
C ARG A 67 -5.34 -5.77 6.58
N GLU A 68 -4.53 -5.31 7.53
CA GLU A 68 -3.49 -6.09 8.15
C GLU A 68 -4.01 -7.50 8.32
N THR A 69 -3.33 -8.45 7.67
CA THR A 69 -3.49 -9.86 7.98
C THR A 69 -3.52 -9.97 9.50
N PRO A 70 -4.55 -10.55 10.13
CA PRO A 70 -4.55 -10.71 11.56
C PRO A 70 -3.25 -11.45 11.88
N ALA A 71 -2.35 -10.80 12.62
CA ALA A 71 -1.15 -11.46 13.10
C ALA A 71 -1.64 -12.74 13.75
N GLU A 72 -1.31 -13.89 13.17
CA GLU A 72 -1.70 -15.18 13.71
C GLU A 72 -1.29 -15.16 15.17
N ILE A 73 -2.28 -15.15 16.08
CA ILE A 73 -2.02 -14.94 17.50
C ILE A 73 -1.26 -16.16 17.95
N TYR A 74 0.05 -16.03 17.95
CA TYR A 74 0.92 -17.12 18.26
C TYR A 74 0.89 -17.26 19.78
N THR A 75 0.44 -18.41 20.27
CA THR A 75 0.44 -18.72 21.70
C THR A 75 1.80 -19.34 22.07
N VAL A 76 2.11 -19.37 23.37
CA VAL A 76 3.34 -20.03 23.87
C VAL A 76 3.38 -21.51 23.43
N GLU A 77 2.22 -22.16 23.40
CA GLU A 77 2.08 -23.57 23.02
C GLU A 77 2.37 -23.78 21.53
N ASN A 78 1.88 -22.89 20.66
CA ASN A 78 2.20 -22.92 19.24
C ASN A 78 3.71 -22.75 19.00
N LEU A 79 4.38 -21.87 19.78
CA LEU A 79 5.85 -21.70 19.74
C LEU A 79 6.60 -22.95 20.14
N LEU A 80 6.13 -23.68 21.13
CA LEU A 80 6.81 -24.90 21.56
C LEU A 80 6.55 -26.07 20.60
N ASN A 81 5.38 -26.11 19.95
CA ASN A 81 5.01 -27.18 19.03
C ASN A 81 5.70 -27.07 17.66
N ASP A 82 6.00 -25.85 17.20
CA ASP A 82 6.61 -25.63 15.87
C ASP A 82 8.14 -25.79 15.89
N ILE A 83 8.76 -26.01 17.06
CA ILE A 83 10.22 -26.18 17.18
C ILE A 83 10.58 -27.64 16.95
N GLU A 84 11.20 -27.91 15.80
CA GLU A 84 11.75 -29.23 15.48
C GLU A 84 13.10 -29.52 16.19
N ASN A 85 13.82 -28.47 16.60
CA ASN A 85 15.11 -28.63 17.27
C ASN A 85 14.96 -28.98 18.77
N ALA A 86 15.30 -30.23 19.10
CA ALA A 86 15.19 -30.76 20.45
C ALA A 86 16.07 -30.06 21.50
N GLU A 87 17.24 -29.52 21.12
CA GLU A 87 18.11 -28.78 22.04
C GLU A 87 17.50 -27.42 22.39
N LEU A 88 16.98 -26.73 21.37
CA LEU A 88 16.30 -25.44 21.53
C LEU A 88 15.06 -25.59 22.42
N LEU A 89 14.24 -26.61 22.18
CA LEU A 89 13.05 -26.88 23.00
C LEU A 89 13.40 -27.14 24.47
N LYS A 90 14.46 -27.93 24.74
CA LYS A 90 14.95 -28.16 26.10
C LYS A 90 15.38 -26.86 26.78
N THR A 91 16.08 -25.98 26.07
CA THR A 91 16.49 -24.67 26.62
C THR A 91 15.31 -23.74 26.85
N LEU A 92 14.26 -23.78 26.04
CA LEU A 92 13.07 -22.95 26.25
C LEU A 92 12.21 -23.45 27.41
N LEU A 93 12.15 -24.77 27.64
CA LEU A 93 11.45 -25.34 28.79
C LEU A 93 12.09 -24.97 30.13
N THR A 94 13.39 -24.68 30.16
CA THR A 94 14.09 -24.24 31.39
C THR A 94 13.93 -22.75 31.67
N VAL A 95 13.44 -21.97 30.71
CA VAL A 95 13.22 -20.53 30.84
C VAL A 95 11.92 -20.24 31.59
N ASP A 96 11.90 -19.16 32.37
CA ASP A 96 10.71 -18.73 33.10
C ASP A 96 9.54 -18.44 32.14
N LYS A 97 8.32 -18.82 32.54
CA LYS A 97 7.08 -18.66 31.77
C LYS A 97 6.84 -17.21 31.36
N LEU A 98 7.28 -16.26 32.20
CA LEU A 98 7.15 -14.83 31.91
C LEU A 98 8.01 -14.39 30.72
N THR A 99 9.24 -14.90 30.65
CA THR A 99 10.18 -14.63 29.56
C THR A 99 9.68 -15.21 28.23
N LEU A 100 9.13 -16.42 28.26
CA LEU A 100 8.49 -17.02 27.07
C LEU A 100 7.31 -16.19 26.59
N GLN A 101 6.43 -15.72 27.50
CA GLN A 101 5.32 -14.85 27.09
C GLN A 101 5.79 -13.52 26.49
N ILE A 102 6.90 -12.96 26.98
CA ILE A 102 7.45 -11.70 26.44
C ILE A 102 8.04 -11.94 25.04
N SER A 103 8.73 -13.06 24.81
CA SER A 103 9.25 -13.40 23.47
C SER A 103 8.12 -13.59 22.47
N VAL A 104 7.06 -14.30 22.85
CA VAL A 104 5.85 -14.48 22.03
C VAL A 104 5.22 -13.13 21.66
N LEU A 105 5.00 -12.25 22.66
CA LEU A 105 4.45 -10.92 22.42
C LEU A 105 5.37 -10.09 21.51
N LYS A 106 6.69 -10.26 21.63
CA LYS A 106 7.64 -9.56 20.77
C LYS A 106 7.59 -10.07 19.32
N MET A 107 7.38 -11.36 19.11
CA MET A 107 7.21 -11.98 17.78
C MET A 107 5.88 -11.57 17.14
N ASN A 108 4.83 -11.39 17.94
CA ASN A 108 3.53 -10.88 17.49
C ASN A 108 3.51 -9.36 17.19
N GLY A 109 4.68 -8.71 17.19
CA GLY A 109 4.82 -7.29 16.79
C GLY A 109 4.57 -6.27 17.90
N TYR A 110 4.33 -6.68 19.15
CA TYR A 110 4.06 -5.72 20.23
C TYR A 110 5.28 -4.86 20.58
N SER A 111 5.04 -3.58 20.82
CA SER A 111 6.08 -2.66 21.28
C SER A 111 6.49 -2.94 22.73
N THR A 112 7.72 -2.61 23.12
CA THR A 112 8.19 -2.80 24.51
C THR A 112 7.32 -2.05 25.52
N ASN A 113 6.77 -0.91 25.11
CA ASN A 113 5.86 -0.08 25.90
C ASN A 113 4.50 -0.78 26.12
N GLU A 114 3.92 -1.37 25.07
CA GLU A 114 2.66 -2.13 25.16
C GLU A 114 2.80 -3.37 26.04
N ILE A 115 3.90 -4.11 25.88
CA ILE A 115 4.20 -5.29 26.69
C ILE A 115 4.27 -4.91 28.18
N ALA A 116 4.94 -3.80 28.51
CA ALA A 116 5.03 -3.30 29.89
C ALA A 116 3.65 -2.92 30.47
N VAL A 117 2.78 -2.30 29.67
CA VAL A 117 1.41 -1.93 30.08
C VAL A 117 0.54 -3.17 30.31
N LEU A 118 0.58 -4.16 29.42
CA LEU A 118 -0.15 -5.43 29.57
C LEU A 118 0.26 -6.17 30.84
N LYS A 119 1.57 -6.22 31.13
CA LYS A 119 2.09 -6.84 32.37
C LYS A 119 1.70 -6.07 33.63
N LYS A 120 1.67 -4.72 33.58
CA LYS A 120 1.18 -3.89 34.69
C LYS A 120 -0.30 -4.15 35.00
N LYS A 121 -1.14 -4.35 33.98
CA LYS A 121 -2.55 -4.70 34.16
C LYS A 121 -2.72 -6.08 34.80
N LEU A 122 -1.97 -7.09 34.34
CA LEU A 122 -2.03 -8.45 34.89
C LEU A 122 -1.60 -8.54 36.36
N LYS A 123 -0.55 -7.80 36.78
CA LYS A 123 -0.15 -7.71 38.20
C LYS A 123 -1.19 -7.04 39.11
N LYS A 124 -2.11 -6.23 38.55
CA LYS A 124 -3.12 -5.49 39.31
C LYS A 124 -4.38 -6.32 39.60
N PHE A 125 -4.60 -7.41 38.87
CA PHE A 125 -5.73 -8.33 39.06
C PHE A 125 -5.41 -9.53 39.97
N GLN A 126 -4.18 -9.65 40.46
CA GLN A 126 -3.74 -10.70 41.39
C GLN A 126 -3.45 -10.16 42.81
N ARG A 127 -3.98 -8.98 43.15
CA ARG A 127 -3.97 -8.39 44.49
C ARG A 127 -5.40 -8.07 44.88
#